data_AF-A0A9Q0PWH4-F1
#
_entry.id   AF-A0A9Q0PWH4-F1
#
_cell.length_a   1.000
_cell.length_b   1.000
_cell.length_c   1.000
_cell.angle_alpha   90.00
_cell.angle_beta   90.00
_cell.angle_gamma   90.00
#
_symmetry.space_group_name_H-M   'P 1'
#
loop_
_entity.id
_entity.type
_entity.pdbx_description
1 polymer ?
#
loop_
_entity_poly.entity_id
_entity_poly.type
_entity_poly.pdbx_seq_one_letter_code
_entity_poly.pdbx_strand_id
1 'polypeptide(L)'
;MAPKATSAFLSPLSLPHNLTYFTPKLFKTYTKPIPILCKSQRTPTETSQSSVSITDPDGTGAAAPTRGDQFLERQKSFEAAKLVIKEVKKSRRREIKKAAKVNTAVSSCYGCGAPLHTSDPDSPGYVDPDTYELKKKHRQLRTVLCGRCRLLSHGHMITAVGGNGGYSGGKQFVSADELREKLSHLRHEKALIVKLVDIVDFNGSFLARLRDLVGANPIILVVTKVDLLPRDTDLNCVGDWVVEATAKKKLSVLSVHLTSSKSLVGITGVVSDIQKEKKGRDVYILGSANVGKSAFISALLKTMAQRDPAAAAARKYKPIQSAVPGTTLGPIQIDAFLGGGKLIDTPGVHLHHRQAAVVHSEDLPVLAPRSRLRGQPFPVYALPISLLRCTISNILIVF
;
A
#
# COMPACT_ATOMS: atom_id res chain seq x y z
N MET A 1 59.68 25.53 40.82
CA MET A 1 59.87 24.15 40.34
C MET A 1 59.65 24.12 38.83
N ALA A 2 60.74 24.18 38.08
CA ALA A 2 60.84 23.60 36.72
C ALA A 2 61.16 22.09 36.88
N PRO A 3 61.15 21.21 35.85
CA PRO A 3 61.38 21.52 34.43
C PRO A 3 60.46 20.77 33.40
N LYS A 4 60.29 21.28 32.16
CA LYS A 4 60.86 20.82 30.84
C LYS A 4 60.36 19.43 30.38
N ALA A 5 60.15 19.07 29.11
CA ALA A 5 60.27 19.70 27.79
C ALA A 5 59.76 18.74 26.68
N THR A 6 59.46 19.33 25.51
CA THR A 6 59.76 18.89 24.12
C THR A 6 59.24 17.57 23.50
N SER A 7 58.39 17.75 22.48
CA SER A 7 58.50 17.29 21.07
C SER A 7 59.34 16.05 20.69
N ALA A 8 58.77 15.17 19.85
CA ALA A 8 59.36 14.82 18.54
C ALA A 8 58.37 14.03 17.65
N PHE A 9 58.31 14.46 16.39
CA PHE A 9 57.88 13.68 15.23
C PHE A 9 58.76 12.45 15.03
N LEU A 10 58.20 11.36 14.47
CA LEU A 10 58.78 10.57 13.36
C LEU A 10 57.73 9.55 12.87
N SER A 11 57.59 9.48 11.54
CA SER A 11 56.66 8.63 10.77
C SER A 11 57.29 7.23 10.50
N PRO A 12 56.90 6.50 9.44
CA PRO A 12 55.84 5.50 9.39
C PRO A 12 56.40 4.06 9.21
N LEU A 13 55.71 3.05 9.75
CA LEU A 13 56.00 1.65 9.42
C LEU A 13 55.09 1.15 8.30
N SER A 14 55.76 0.65 7.27
CA SER A 14 55.32 0.21 5.97
C SER A 14 54.99 -1.29 5.92
N LEU A 15 53.87 -1.62 5.25
CA LEU A 15 53.59 -2.80 4.38
C LEU A 15 53.53 -4.21 5.05
N PRO A 16 52.79 -5.21 4.50
CA PRO A 16 52.47 -5.37 3.08
C PRO A 16 51.01 -5.63 2.69
N HIS A 17 50.76 -5.35 1.41
CA HIS A 17 49.63 -5.75 0.60
C HIS A 17 49.41 -7.27 0.60
N ASN A 18 48.17 -7.71 0.75
CA ASN A 18 47.62 -8.91 0.10
C ASN A 18 46.09 -8.84 0.09
N LEU A 19 45.53 -8.08 -0.85
CA LEU A 19 44.13 -8.17 -1.25
C LEU A 19 44.03 -9.30 -2.27
N THR A 20 43.61 -10.49 -1.82
CA THR A 20 43.17 -11.57 -2.69
C THR A 20 41.87 -11.15 -3.37
N TYR A 21 41.97 -10.80 -4.65
CA TYR A 21 40.86 -10.62 -5.57
C TYR A 21 40.07 -11.92 -5.70
N PHE A 22 38.95 -12.04 -4.98
CA PHE A 22 37.91 -13.00 -5.34
C PHE A 22 37.14 -12.48 -6.55
N THR A 23 37.46 -13.03 -7.72
CA THR A 23 36.72 -12.84 -8.95
C THR A 23 35.42 -13.65 -8.90
N PRO A 24 34.22 -13.03 -8.99
CA PRO A 24 33.02 -13.82 -9.24
C PRO A 24 32.99 -14.17 -10.73
N LYS A 25 33.15 -15.47 -11.03
CA LYS A 25 32.87 -16.03 -12.35
C LYS A 25 31.42 -15.71 -12.72
N LEU A 26 31.22 -14.74 -13.62
CA LEU A 26 29.95 -14.55 -14.32
C LEU A 26 29.67 -15.81 -15.15
N PHE A 27 28.71 -16.63 -14.71
CA PHE A 27 28.06 -17.60 -15.58
C PHE A 27 27.27 -16.84 -16.65
N LYS A 28 27.83 -16.74 -17.86
CA LYS A 28 27.12 -16.29 -19.07
C LYS A 28 26.16 -17.40 -19.51
N THR A 29 24.90 -17.31 -19.13
CA THR A 29 23.83 -18.05 -19.80
C THR A 29 23.36 -17.26 -21.02
N TYR A 30 23.81 -17.66 -22.21
CA TYR A 30 23.23 -17.23 -23.48
C TYR A 30 21.91 -17.98 -23.68
N THR A 31 20.78 -17.34 -23.39
CA THR A 31 19.47 -17.78 -23.90
C THR A 31 19.08 -16.88 -25.07
N LYS A 32 19.13 -17.45 -26.28
CA LYS A 32 18.66 -16.79 -27.50
C LYS A 32 17.16 -16.45 -27.35
N PRO A 33 16.71 -15.25 -27.74
CA PRO A 33 15.28 -14.96 -27.79
C PRO A 33 14.66 -15.75 -28.95
N ILE A 34 13.73 -16.65 -28.63
CA ILE A 34 12.90 -17.34 -29.63
C ILE A 34 11.84 -16.33 -30.10
N PRO A 35 11.71 -16.05 -31.40
CA PRO A 35 10.65 -15.20 -31.92
C PRO A 35 9.31 -15.95 -31.83
N ILE A 36 8.39 -15.44 -31.02
CA ILE A 36 7.00 -15.92 -31.01
C ILE A 36 6.31 -15.35 -32.24
N LEU A 37 6.15 -16.20 -33.26
CA LEU A 37 5.36 -15.92 -34.45
C LEU A 37 3.87 -16.02 -34.10
N CYS A 38 3.20 -14.88 -33.92
CA CYS A 38 1.74 -14.82 -33.85
C CYS A 38 1.12 -15.18 -35.22
N LYS A 39 0.73 -16.44 -35.41
CA LYS A 39 -0.19 -16.83 -36.48
C LYS A 39 -1.61 -16.42 -36.09
N SER A 40 -2.11 -15.35 -36.71
CA SER A 40 -3.53 -15.01 -36.73
C SER A 40 -4.27 -16.10 -37.50
N GLN A 41 -5.00 -16.97 -36.80
CA GLN A 41 -6.01 -17.81 -37.44
C GLN A 41 -7.23 -16.95 -37.71
N ARG A 42 -7.31 -16.47 -38.96
CA ARG A 42 -8.58 -16.10 -39.59
C ARG A 42 -9.33 -17.40 -39.88
N THR A 43 -10.49 -17.58 -39.27
CA THR A 43 -11.44 -18.62 -39.69
C THR A 43 -11.99 -18.25 -41.07
N PRO A 44 -11.82 -19.09 -42.11
CA PRO A 44 -12.55 -18.95 -43.36
C PRO A 44 -13.99 -19.41 -43.14
N THR A 45 -14.94 -18.54 -43.42
CA THR A 45 -16.29 -18.93 -43.82
C THR A 45 -16.20 -19.59 -45.19
N GLU A 46 -16.26 -20.91 -45.23
CA GLU A 46 -16.55 -21.65 -46.46
C GLU A 46 -17.94 -22.28 -46.34
N THR A 47 -18.81 -21.74 -47.18
CA THR A 47 -19.99 -22.34 -47.79
C THR A 47 -19.77 -23.82 -48.12
N SER A 48 -20.42 -24.71 -47.39
CA SER A 48 -20.66 -26.08 -47.83
C SER A 48 -21.94 -26.12 -48.68
N GLN A 49 -21.76 -26.20 -49.99
CA GLN A 49 -22.78 -26.74 -50.89
C GLN A 49 -22.85 -28.25 -50.64
N SER A 50 -23.99 -28.73 -50.14
CA SER A 50 -24.33 -30.16 -50.14
C SER A 50 -25.63 -30.35 -50.89
N SER A 51 -25.53 -30.90 -52.09
CA SER A 51 -26.62 -31.42 -52.90
C SER A 51 -27.12 -32.73 -52.31
N VAL A 52 -28.34 -32.78 -51.77
CA VAL A 52 -29.11 -34.03 -51.62
C VAL A 52 -30.59 -33.75 -51.83
N SER A 53 -31.17 -34.68 -52.59
CA SER A 53 -32.53 -34.93 -53.08
C SER A 53 -33.73 -34.51 -52.22
N ILE A 54 -34.76 -34.09 -52.95
CA ILE A 54 -36.15 -33.94 -52.56
C ILE A 54 -36.72 -35.30 -52.11
N THR A 55 -37.18 -35.35 -50.87
CA THR A 55 -38.28 -36.20 -50.43
C THR A 55 -39.03 -35.43 -49.35
N ASP A 56 -40.28 -35.09 -49.63
CA ASP A 56 -41.21 -34.46 -48.68
C ASP A 56 -41.51 -35.41 -47.51
N PRO A 57 -41.63 -34.87 -46.29
CA PRO A 57 -42.61 -35.38 -45.36
C PRO A 57 -43.62 -34.28 -45.04
N ASP A 58 -44.89 -34.60 -45.23
CA ASP A 58 -46.02 -33.87 -44.68
C ASP A 58 -45.79 -33.57 -43.20
N GLY A 59 -45.70 -32.28 -42.88
CA GLY A 59 -45.56 -31.81 -41.53
C GLY A 59 -46.10 -30.38 -41.44
N THR A 60 -47.21 -30.21 -40.73
CA THR A 60 -47.73 -28.93 -40.28
C THR A 60 -46.70 -28.21 -39.42
N GLY A 61 -45.74 -27.53 -40.06
CA GLY A 61 -44.76 -26.67 -39.42
C GLY A 61 -45.35 -25.30 -39.15
N ALA A 62 -45.19 -24.79 -37.92
CA ALA A 62 -45.61 -23.44 -37.58
C ALA A 62 -44.97 -22.43 -38.55
N ALA A 63 -45.78 -21.50 -39.06
CA ALA A 63 -45.32 -20.47 -39.99
C ALA A 63 -44.09 -19.74 -39.43
N ALA A 64 -43.08 -19.53 -40.27
CA ALA A 64 -41.86 -18.85 -39.86
C ALA A 64 -42.18 -17.45 -39.31
N PRO A 65 -41.59 -17.03 -38.16
CA PRO A 65 -41.93 -15.78 -37.51
C PRO A 65 -41.65 -14.60 -38.43
N THR A 66 -42.62 -13.69 -38.54
CA THR A 66 -42.50 -12.52 -39.42
C THR A 66 -41.41 -11.57 -38.93
N ARG A 67 -40.94 -10.66 -39.79
CA ARG A 67 -39.94 -9.66 -39.38
C ARG A 67 -40.37 -8.81 -38.18
N GLY A 68 -41.68 -8.56 -38.05
CA GLY A 68 -42.26 -7.86 -36.89
C GLY A 68 -42.16 -8.68 -35.61
N ASP A 69 -42.43 -9.99 -35.69
CA ASP A 69 -42.35 -10.91 -34.55
C ASP A 69 -40.91 -11.04 -34.04
N GLN A 70 -39.94 -11.16 -34.95
CA GLN A 70 -38.51 -11.21 -34.60
C GLN A 70 -38.03 -9.91 -33.94
N PHE A 71 -38.57 -8.75 -34.32
CA PHE A 71 -38.24 -7.47 -33.69
C PHE A 71 -38.79 -7.38 -32.26
N LEU A 72 -40.04 -7.80 -32.05
CA LEU A 72 -40.67 -7.83 -30.73
C LEU A 72 -39.97 -8.82 -29.80
N GLU A 73 -39.57 -9.99 -30.31
CA GLU A 73 -38.82 -11.00 -29.56
C GLU A 73 -37.42 -10.50 -29.15
N ARG A 74 -36.75 -9.75 -30.04
CA ARG A 74 -35.50 -9.05 -29.70
C ARG A 74 -35.70 -8.02 -28.60
N GLN A 75 -36.74 -7.18 -28.66
CA GLN A 75 -37.00 -6.22 -27.58
C GLN A 75 -37.27 -6.90 -26.24
N LYS A 76 -38.10 -7.94 -26.23
CA LYS A 76 -38.40 -8.72 -25.03
C LYS A 76 -37.15 -9.39 -24.45
N SER A 77 -36.27 -9.93 -25.29
CA SER A 77 -35.00 -10.52 -24.83
C SER A 77 -34.01 -9.48 -24.29
N PHE A 78 -33.95 -8.28 -24.88
CA PHE A 78 -33.16 -7.17 -24.32
C PHE A 78 -33.69 -6.70 -22.96
N GLU A 79 -35.01 -6.62 -22.80
CA GLU A 79 -35.64 -6.22 -21.54
C GLU A 79 -35.46 -7.29 -20.45
N ALA A 80 -35.61 -8.57 -20.81
CA ALA A 80 -35.30 -9.70 -19.94
C ALA A 80 -33.82 -9.69 -19.51
N ALA A 81 -32.89 -9.47 -20.44
CA ALA A 81 -31.46 -9.36 -20.13
C ALA A 81 -31.17 -8.19 -19.16
N LYS A 82 -31.85 -7.06 -19.32
CA LYS A 82 -31.72 -5.90 -18.43
C LYS A 82 -32.20 -6.21 -17.00
N LEU A 83 -33.28 -6.98 -16.85
CA LEU A 83 -33.78 -7.43 -15.56
C LEU A 83 -32.82 -8.41 -14.89
N VAL A 84 -32.30 -9.40 -15.63
CA VAL A 84 -31.30 -10.36 -15.13
C VAL A 84 -30.03 -9.63 -14.66
N ILE A 85 -29.51 -8.67 -15.44
CA ILE A 85 -28.35 -7.86 -15.04
C ILE A 85 -28.64 -7.04 -13.78
N LYS A 86 -29.86 -6.52 -13.62
CA LYS A 86 -30.28 -5.78 -12.41
C LYS A 86 -30.35 -6.69 -11.19
N GLU A 87 -30.81 -7.93 -11.37
CA GLU A 87 -30.91 -8.93 -10.32
C GLU A 87 -29.54 -9.47 -9.88
N VAL A 88 -28.65 -9.78 -10.83
CA VAL A 88 -27.24 -10.15 -10.58
C VAL A 88 -26.49 -9.02 -9.89
N LYS A 89 -26.72 -7.75 -10.27
CA LYS A 89 -26.16 -6.59 -9.55
C LYS A 89 -26.73 -6.47 -8.13
N LYS A 90 -28.00 -6.82 -7.90
CA LYS A 90 -28.66 -6.77 -6.59
C LYS A 90 -28.20 -7.92 -5.68
N SER A 91 -28.05 -9.14 -6.20
CA SER A 91 -27.51 -10.30 -5.46
C SER A 91 -26.04 -10.07 -5.11
N ARG A 92 -25.22 -9.63 -6.07
CA ARG A 92 -23.81 -9.27 -5.83
C ARG A 92 -23.67 -8.12 -4.82
N ARG A 93 -24.57 -7.11 -4.85
CA ARG A 93 -24.63 -6.07 -3.80
C ARG A 93 -25.03 -6.62 -2.43
N ARG A 94 -25.90 -7.63 -2.36
CA ARG A 94 -26.29 -8.30 -1.10
C ARG A 94 -25.16 -9.17 -0.56
N GLU A 95 -24.45 -9.90 -1.42
CA GLU A 95 -23.25 -10.68 -1.06
C GLU A 95 -22.09 -9.78 -0.64
N ILE A 96 -21.83 -8.69 -1.37
CA ILE A 96 -20.84 -7.68 -0.96
C ILE A 96 -21.27 -7.02 0.35
N LYS A 97 -22.56 -6.73 0.57
CA LYS A 97 -23.04 -6.26 1.89
C LYS A 97 -22.92 -7.32 3.00
N LYS A 98 -22.96 -8.61 2.66
CA LYS A 98 -22.77 -9.73 3.60
C LYS A 98 -21.29 -9.95 3.93
N ALA A 99 -20.40 -9.73 2.96
CA ALA A 99 -18.94 -9.76 3.11
C ALA A 99 -18.36 -8.47 3.73
N ALA A 100 -18.93 -7.30 3.41
CA ALA A 100 -18.58 -5.99 3.97
C ALA A 100 -19.26 -5.73 5.32
N LYS A 101 -20.14 -6.62 5.78
CA LYS A 101 -20.46 -6.73 7.20
C LYS A 101 -19.24 -7.35 7.88
N VAL A 102 -18.15 -6.58 7.95
CA VAL A 102 -16.98 -6.83 8.79
C VAL A 102 -17.54 -7.28 10.13
N ASN A 103 -17.27 -8.52 10.53
CA ASN A 103 -17.78 -9.13 11.75
C ASN A 103 -17.50 -8.20 12.94
N THR A 104 -18.46 -7.35 13.26
CA THR A 104 -18.34 -6.31 14.30
C THR A 104 -18.33 -6.94 15.70
N ALA A 105 -18.51 -8.27 15.76
CA ALA A 105 -18.49 -9.10 16.96
C ALA A 105 -17.09 -9.65 17.30
N VAL A 106 -16.13 -9.66 16.37
CA VAL A 106 -14.78 -10.14 16.66
C VAL A 106 -13.96 -8.98 17.20
N SER A 107 -13.53 -9.08 18.47
CA SER A 107 -12.66 -8.07 19.06
C SER A 107 -11.28 -8.16 18.41
N SER A 108 -10.73 -7.02 18.01
CA SER A 108 -9.43 -6.93 17.33
C SER A 108 -8.41 -6.17 18.15
N CYS A 109 -7.14 -6.51 17.95
CA CYS A 109 -6.01 -5.76 18.50
C CYS A 109 -6.05 -4.32 17.97
N TYR A 110 -6.06 -3.33 18.86
CA TYR A 110 -6.08 -1.91 18.43
C TYR A 110 -4.79 -1.48 17.73
N GLY A 111 -3.68 -2.21 17.95
CA GLY A 111 -2.37 -1.88 17.39
C GLY A 111 -2.19 -2.29 15.93
N CYS A 112 -2.63 -3.51 15.57
CA CYS A 112 -2.47 -4.09 14.24
C CYS A 112 -3.77 -4.49 13.52
N GLY A 113 -4.92 -4.43 14.19
CA GLY A 113 -6.21 -4.82 13.62
C GLY A 113 -6.43 -6.33 13.47
N ALA A 114 -5.52 -7.18 13.94
CA ALA A 114 -5.70 -8.64 13.90
C ALA A 114 -6.81 -9.08 14.89
N PRO A 115 -7.64 -10.10 14.54
CA PRO A 115 -8.64 -10.64 15.45
C PRO A 115 -7.97 -11.25 16.68
N LEU A 116 -8.49 -10.96 17.87
CA LEU A 116 -7.91 -11.48 19.11
C LEU A 116 -8.25 -12.96 19.29
N HIS A 117 -7.27 -13.75 19.73
CA HIS A 117 -7.42 -15.17 20.05
C HIS A 117 -6.41 -15.58 21.13
N THR A 118 -6.57 -16.79 21.67
CA THR A 118 -5.73 -17.35 22.74
C THR A 118 -5.00 -18.64 22.29
N SER A 119 -5.11 -19.01 21.02
CA SER A 119 -4.71 -20.33 20.50
C SER A 119 -3.20 -20.49 20.27
N ASP A 120 -2.60 -19.61 19.48
CA ASP A 120 -1.22 -19.75 19.01
C ASP A 120 -0.39 -18.50 19.38
N PRO A 121 0.59 -18.61 20.31
CA PRO A 121 1.44 -17.51 20.78
C PRO A 121 2.16 -16.72 19.69
N ASP A 122 2.55 -17.38 18.60
CA ASP A 122 3.37 -16.80 17.54
C ASP A 122 2.53 -16.14 16.45
N SER A 123 1.22 -16.37 16.46
CA SER A 123 0.30 -15.82 15.47
C SER A 123 -0.23 -14.43 15.84
N PRO A 124 -0.52 -13.56 14.86
CA PRO A 124 -1.01 -12.22 15.12
C PRO A 124 -2.42 -12.22 15.71
N GLY A 125 -2.57 -11.59 16.87
CA GLY A 125 -3.85 -11.57 17.58
C GLY A 125 -3.79 -12.31 18.91
N TYR A 126 -2.72 -13.07 19.16
CA TYR A 126 -2.53 -13.77 20.42
C TYR A 126 -2.54 -12.84 21.62
N VAL A 127 -3.37 -13.19 22.59
CA VAL A 127 -3.41 -12.61 23.93
C VAL A 127 -3.40 -13.77 24.91
N ASP A 128 -2.67 -13.58 26.00
CA ASP A 128 -2.67 -14.50 27.12
C ASP A 128 -4.12 -14.81 27.61
N PRO A 129 -4.49 -16.08 27.85
CA PRO A 129 -5.85 -16.47 28.19
C PRO A 129 -6.45 -15.69 29.37
N ASP A 130 -5.67 -15.49 30.44
CA ASP A 130 -6.13 -14.81 31.65
C ASP A 130 -6.40 -13.33 31.36
N THR A 131 -5.49 -12.70 30.61
CA THR A 131 -5.67 -11.32 30.15
C THR A 131 -6.90 -11.18 29.25
N TYR A 132 -7.12 -12.14 28.34
CA TYR A 132 -8.24 -12.12 27.41
C TYR A 132 -9.57 -12.22 28.14
N GLU A 133 -9.74 -13.19 29.03
CA GLU A 133 -10.99 -13.39 29.78
C GLU A 133 -11.27 -12.23 30.75
N LEU A 134 -10.25 -11.68 31.42
CA LEU A 134 -10.41 -10.49 32.27
C LEU A 134 -10.92 -9.30 31.45
N LYS A 135 -10.29 -9.01 30.30
CA LYS A 135 -10.70 -7.88 29.44
C LYS A 135 -12.05 -8.09 28.78
N LYS A 136 -12.41 -9.34 28.47
CA LYS A 136 -13.74 -9.72 27.96
C LYS A 136 -14.82 -9.49 29.00
N LYS A 137 -14.60 -9.92 30.25
CA LYS A 137 -15.52 -9.68 31.38
C LYS A 137 -15.83 -8.20 31.57
N HIS A 138 -14.81 -7.33 31.44
CA HIS A 138 -14.97 -5.88 31.56
C HIS A 138 -15.37 -5.17 30.26
N ARG A 139 -15.65 -5.88 29.16
CA ARG A 139 -15.96 -5.32 27.82
C ARG A 139 -14.87 -4.37 27.28
N GLN A 140 -13.62 -4.63 27.62
CA GLN A 140 -12.44 -3.83 27.27
C GLN A 140 -11.56 -4.48 26.18
N LEU A 141 -12.04 -5.50 25.47
CA LEU A 141 -11.22 -6.19 24.46
C LEU A 141 -10.72 -5.25 23.34
N ARG A 142 -11.47 -4.19 23.01
CA ARG A 142 -11.05 -3.18 22.02
C ARG A 142 -9.85 -2.34 22.46
N THR A 143 -9.44 -2.43 23.72
CA THR A 143 -8.29 -1.70 24.28
C THR A 143 -7.07 -2.58 24.48
N VAL A 144 -7.05 -3.79 23.90
CA VAL A 144 -5.99 -4.79 24.10
C VAL A 144 -5.00 -4.82 22.94
N LEU A 145 -3.71 -4.91 23.27
CA LEU A 145 -2.65 -5.27 22.32
C LEU A 145 -2.40 -6.78 22.37
N CYS A 146 -2.25 -7.39 21.19
CA CYS A 146 -1.68 -8.74 21.08
C CYS A 146 -0.19 -8.76 21.46
N GLY A 147 0.34 -9.95 21.77
CA GLY A 147 1.73 -10.15 22.18
C GLY A 147 2.74 -9.50 21.22
N ARG A 148 2.56 -9.68 19.91
CA ARG A 148 3.38 -9.04 18.89
C ARG A 148 3.37 -7.51 18.98
N CYS A 149 2.19 -6.89 19.10
CA CYS A 149 2.09 -5.44 19.17
C CYS A 149 2.70 -4.88 20.45
N ARG A 150 2.66 -5.65 21.55
CA ARG A 150 3.33 -5.31 22.80
C ARG A 150 4.85 -5.25 22.60
N LEU A 151 5.43 -6.28 21.97
CA LEU A 151 6.85 -6.30 21.63
C LEU A 151 7.25 -5.13 20.70
N LEU A 152 6.48 -4.91 19.62
CA LEU A 152 6.71 -3.76 18.73
C LEU A 152 6.63 -2.41 19.48
N SER A 153 5.73 -2.28 20.45
CA SER A 153 5.62 -1.05 21.26
C SER A 153 6.81 -0.81 22.20
N HIS A 154 7.53 -1.87 22.56
CA HIS A 154 8.77 -1.80 23.33
C HIS A 154 10.03 -1.69 22.45
N GLY A 155 9.87 -1.53 21.12
CA GLY A 155 10.98 -1.30 20.20
C GLY A 155 11.59 -2.57 19.60
N HIS A 156 11.03 -3.76 19.86
CA HIS A 156 11.43 -4.97 19.16
C HIS A 156 11.05 -4.88 17.68
N MET A 157 11.88 -5.45 16.81
CA MET A 157 11.69 -5.44 15.36
C MET A 157 11.20 -6.81 14.91
N ILE A 158 9.89 -6.94 14.74
CA ILE A 158 9.24 -8.21 14.37
C ILE A 158 8.55 -8.03 13.03
N THR A 159 9.00 -8.76 12.01
CA THR A 159 8.35 -8.69 10.71
C THR A 159 7.04 -9.47 10.71
N ALA A 160 6.07 -8.96 9.95
CA ALA A 160 4.82 -9.66 9.68
C ALA A 160 4.66 -9.94 8.17
N VAL A 161 5.76 -10.19 7.46
CA VAL A 161 5.76 -10.54 6.03
C VAL A 161 6.78 -11.66 5.83
N GLY A 162 6.34 -12.79 5.26
CA GLY A 162 7.23 -13.91 4.95
C GLY A 162 8.29 -13.54 3.90
N GLY A 163 9.46 -14.17 3.97
CA GLY A 163 10.58 -13.98 3.03
C GLY A 163 11.76 -13.18 3.60
N ASN A 164 11.54 -12.33 4.61
CA ASN A 164 12.60 -11.46 5.16
C ASN A 164 12.72 -11.62 6.68
N GLY A 165 12.59 -12.83 7.23
CA GLY A 165 12.73 -13.07 8.68
C GLY A 165 11.46 -12.81 9.49
N GLY A 166 10.33 -13.39 9.07
CA GLY A 166 9.17 -13.58 9.95
C GLY A 166 9.46 -14.67 11.00
N TYR A 167 8.63 -14.76 12.04
CA TYR A 167 8.60 -15.91 12.96
C TYR A 167 8.85 -17.23 12.20
N SER A 168 9.48 -18.21 12.87
CA SER A 168 9.94 -19.52 12.35
C SER A 168 8.87 -20.44 11.71
N GLY A 169 7.71 -19.91 11.29
CA GLY A 169 6.58 -20.62 10.69
C GLY A 169 6.15 -20.16 9.29
N GLY A 170 6.90 -19.29 8.60
CA GLY A 170 6.83 -19.15 7.13
C GLY A 170 5.51 -18.67 6.49
N LYS A 171 4.51 -18.21 7.25
CA LYS A 171 3.22 -17.78 6.66
C LYS A 171 3.28 -16.32 6.17
N GLN A 172 3.09 -16.14 4.87
CA GLN A 172 2.84 -14.82 4.26
C GLN A 172 1.51 -14.26 4.78
N PHE A 173 1.55 -13.11 5.46
CA PHE A 173 0.38 -12.65 6.22
C PHE A 173 -0.70 -11.92 5.40
N VAL A 174 -0.36 -11.28 4.26
CA VAL A 174 -1.34 -10.67 3.33
C VAL A 174 -0.72 -10.56 1.93
N SER A 175 -1.42 -11.05 0.90
CA SER A 175 -1.01 -10.85 -0.51
C SER A 175 -1.55 -9.53 -1.08
N ALA A 176 -0.97 -9.02 -2.18
CA ALA A 176 -1.48 -7.82 -2.84
C ALA A 176 -2.93 -7.98 -3.33
N ASP A 177 -3.32 -9.19 -3.75
CA ASP A 177 -4.66 -9.47 -4.25
C ASP A 177 -5.68 -9.62 -3.13
N GLU A 178 -5.30 -10.25 -2.01
CA GLU A 178 -6.11 -10.30 -0.80
C GLU A 178 -6.41 -8.91 -0.25
N LEU A 179 -5.42 -7.99 -0.34
CA LEU A 179 -5.63 -6.60 0.04
C LEU A 179 -6.54 -5.85 -0.94
N ARG A 180 -6.44 -6.11 -2.25
CA ARG A 180 -7.37 -5.55 -3.24
C ARG A 180 -8.80 -6.01 -2.98
N GLU A 181 -8.98 -7.28 -2.66
CA GLU A 181 -10.29 -7.83 -2.30
C GLU A 181 -10.83 -7.16 -1.03
N LYS A 182 -10.00 -7.06 0.02
CA LYS A 182 -10.34 -6.34 1.26
C LYS A 182 -10.72 -4.89 1.03
N LEU A 183 -10.14 -4.21 0.03
CA LEU A 183 -10.42 -2.80 -0.28
C LEU A 183 -11.45 -2.61 -1.41
N SER A 184 -11.93 -3.68 -2.05
CA SER A 184 -12.82 -3.60 -3.22
C SER A 184 -14.17 -2.92 -2.92
N HIS A 185 -14.63 -3.02 -1.67
CA HIS A 185 -15.87 -2.41 -1.21
C HIS A 185 -15.82 -0.88 -1.23
N LEU A 186 -14.62 -0.27 -1.08
CA LEU A 186 -14.44 1.18 -1.02
C LEU A 186 -14.97 1.90 -2.26
N ARG A 187 -14.93 1.24 -3.41
CA ARG A 187 -15.47 1.78 -4.68
C ARG A 187 -16.94 2.18 -4.59
N HIS A 188 -17.71 1.50 -3.73
CA HIS A 188 -19.15 1.69 -3.61
C HIS A 188 -19.55 2.44 -2.34
N GLU A 189 -18.60 2.74 -1.48
CA GLU A 189 -18.82 3.52 -0.26
C GLU A 189 -18.54 5.01 -0.48
N LYS A 190 -19.20 5.84 0.33
CA LYS A 190 -18.95 7.28 0.37
C LYS A 190 -17.74 7.53 1.27
N ALA A 191 -16.55 7.54 0.67
CA ALA A 191 -15.28 7.63 1.38
C ALA A 191 -14.46 8.85 0.91
N LEU A 192 -13.73 9.47 1.83
CA LEU A 192 -12.63 10.37 1.51
C LEU A 192 -11.32 9.58 1.61
N ILE A 193 -10.55 9.55 0.52
CA ILE A 193 -9.31 8.79 0.47
C ILE A 193 -8.13 9.71 0.74
N VAL A 194 -7.31 9.38 1.73
CA VAL A 194 -6.04 10.03 2.00
C VAL A 194 -4.94 9.07 1.54
N LYS A 195 -4.34 9.37 0.38
CA LYS A 195 -3.27 8.54 -0.22
C LYS A 195 -1.92 9.04 0.26
N LEU A 196 -1.15 8.18 0.93
CA LEU A 196 0.21 8.46 1.34
C LEU A 196 1.23 7.94 0.33
N VAL A 197 2.24 8.75 0.05
CA VAL A 197 3.38 8.45 -0.83
C VAL A 197 4.66 8.97 -0.15
N ASP A 198 5.75 8.21 -0.22
CA ASP A 198 7.04 8.54 0.40
C ASP A 198 7.86 9.40 -0.56
N ILE A 199 8.39 10.55 -0.14
CA ILE A 199 9.18 11.40 -1.04
C ILE A 199 10.48 10.74 -1.49
N VAL A 200 11.13 9.97 -0.61
CA VAL A 200 12.44 9.35 -0.90
C VAL A 200 12.30 8.21 -1.91
N ASP A 201 11.13 7.58 -1.95
CA ASP A 201 10.80 6.52 -2.90
C ASP A 201 9.38 6.75 -3.44
N PHE A 202 9.21 7.88 -4.15
CA PHE A 202 7.91 8.28 -4.68
C PHE A 202 7.36 7.25 -5.67
N ASN A 203 8.22 6.78 -6.57
CA ASN A 203 7.79 5.82 -7.59
C ASN A 203 7.46 4.46 -7.02
N GLY A 204 8.27 3.93 -6.09
CA GLY A 204 8.03 2.64 -5.46
C GLY A 204 6.89 2.66 -4.44
N SER A 205 6.61 3.80 -3.79
CA SER A 205 5.43 3.92 -2.91
C SER A 205 4.12 4.20 -3.64
N PHE A 206 4.17 4.62 -4.90
CA PHE A 206 2.98 5.00 -5.63
C PHE A 206 2.15 3.78 -6.04
N LEU A 207 1.07 3.53 -5.31
CA LEU A 207 0.09 2.53 -5.71
C LEU A 207 -0.58 2.92 -7.03
N ALA A 208 -0.24 2.21 -8.10
CA ALA A 208 -0.87 2.33 -9.41
C ALA A 208 -2.30 1.78 -9.39
N ARG A 209 -3.14 2.23 -10.34
CA ARG A 209 -4.54 1.79 -10.47
C ARG A 209 -5.40 1.99 -9.21
N LEU A 210 -5.07 2.98 -8.38
CA LEU A 210 -5.85 3.29 -7.18
C LEU A 210 -7.32 3.58 -7.50
N ARG A 211 -7.60 4.22 -8.65
CA ARG A 211 -8.97 4.51 -9.11
C ARG A 211 -9.83 3.27 -9.32
N ASP A 212 -9.24 2.12 -9.62
CA ASP A 212 -9.97 0.86 -9.75
C ASP A 212 -10.52 0.40 -8.39
N LEU A 213 -9.80 0.70 -7.31
CA LEU A 213 -10.14 0.33 -5.93
C LEU A 213 -11.11 1.33 -5.30
N VAL A 214 -10.89 2.63 -5.48
CA VAL A 214 -11.65 3.68 -4.77
C VAL A 214 -12.74 4.33 -5.63
N GLY A 215 -12.79 4.04 -6.94
CA GLY A 215 -13.76 4.61 -7.85
C GLY A 215 -13.70 6.14 -7.94
N ALA A 216 -14.88 6.76 -7.87
CA ALA A 216 -15.07 8.20 -7.96
C ALA A 216 -14.84 8.95 -6.64
N ASN A 217 -14.41 8.26 -5.58
CA ASN A 217 -14.16 8.90 -4.29
C ASN A 217 -13.07 10.00 -4.41
N PRO A 218 -13.23 11.12 -3.69
CA PRO A 218 -12.22 12.16 -3.63
C PRO A 218 -10.92 11.66 -2.99
N ILE A 219 -9.80 12.15 -3.50
CA ILE A 219 -8.46 11.72 -3.07
C ILE A 219 -7.65 12.96 -2.66
N ILE A 220 -7.15 12.98 -1.43
CA ILE A 220 -6.12 13.91 -0.96
C ILE A 220 -4.78 13.16 -1.04
N LEU A 221 -3.79 13.74 -1.73
CA LEU A 221 -2.45 13.17 -1.82
C LEU A 221 -1.57 13.77 -0.73
N VAL A 222 -0.99 12.90 0.10
CA VAL A 222 -0.07 13.28 1.17
C VAL A 222 1.29 12.67 0.87
N VAL A 223 2.26 13.54 0.63
CA VAL A 223 3.67 13.16 0.50
C VAL A 223 4.30 13.21 1.89
N THR A 224 4.90 12.11 2.32
CA THR A 224 5.47 11.95 3.66
C THR A 224 6.99 12.06 3.65
N LYS A 225 7.56 12.23 4.85
CA LYS A 225 9.01 12.24 5.13
C LYS A 225 9.79 13.39 4.48
N VAL A 226 9.14 14.54 4.29
CA VAL A 226 9.82 15.74 3.72
C VAL A 226 10.93 16.28 4.62
N ASP A 227 10.97 15.88 5.89
CA ASP A 227 12.08 16.17 6.82
C ASP A 227 13.41 15.51 6.42
N LEU A 228 13.36 14.50 5.54
CA LEU A 228 14.53 13.83 5.02
C LEU A 228 15.20 14.58 3.86
N LEU A 229 14.51 15.52 3.23
CA LEU A 229 15.05 16.29 2.11
C LEU A 229 16.19 17.22 2.58
N PRO A 230 17.23 17.47 1.76
CA PRO A 230 18.27 18.46 2.06
C PRO A 230 17.72 19.83 2.48
N ARG A 231 18.50 20.62 3.22
CA ARG A 231 18.03 21.91 3.78
C ARG A 231 17.69 22.92 2.69
N ASP A 232 18.45 22.87 1.60
CA ASP A 232 18.36 23.84 0.50
C ASP A 232 17.35 23.40 -0.58
N THR A 233 16.55 22.36 -0.31
CA THR A 233 15.50 21.91 -1.23
C THR A 233 14.31 22.85 -1.16
N ASP A 234 13.99 23.49 -2.28
CA ASP A 234 12.76 24.27 -2.42
C ASP A 234 11.53 23.35 -2.47
N LEU A 235 10.69 23.46 -1.45
CA LEU A 235 9.47 22.67 -1.31
C LEU A 235 8.42 23.02 -2.38
N ASN A 236 8.46 24.22 -2.96
CA ASN A 236 7.53 24.60 -4.04
C ASN A 236 7.85 23.81 -5.31
N CYS A 237 9.13 23.79 -5.71
CA CYS A 237 9.62 22.96 -6.83
C CYS A 237 9.31 21.47 -6.62
N VAL A 238 9.47 20.95 -5.39
CA VAL A 238 9.07 19.57 -5.07
C VAL A 238 7.55 19.38 -5.21
N GLY A 239 6.75 20.35 -4.78
CA GLY A 239 5.29 20.34 -4.94
C GLY A 239 4.88 20.27 -6.41
N ASP A 240 5.45 21.13 -7.25
CA ASP A 240 5.18 21.17 -8.69
C ASP A 240 5.56 19.86 -9.37
N TRP A 241 6.73 19.31 -9.02
CA TRP A 241 7.17 18.00 -9.50
C TRP A 241 6.22 16.88 -9.08
N VAL A 242 5.73 16.89 -7.83
CA VAL A 242 4.75 15.89 -7.35
C VAL A 242 3.44 15.99 -8.13
N VAL A 243 2.95 17.20 -8.40
CA VAL A 243 1.74 17.43 -9.19
C VAL A 243 1.94 16.87 -10.61
N GLU A 244 3.06 17.19 -11.25
CA GLU A 244 3.40 16.69 -12.59
C GLU A 244 3.52 15.15 -12.60
N ALA A 245 4.24 14.57 -11.63
CA ALA A 245 4.41 13.13 -11.50
C ALA A 245 3.08 12.40 -11.25
N THR A 246 2.16 13.03 -10.52
CA THR A 246 0.82 12.50 -10.26
C THR A 246 -0.06 12.56 -11.51
N ALA A 247 0.03 13.66 -12.28
CA ALA A 247 -0.65 13.82 -13.56
C ALA A 247 -0.17 12.80 -14.61
N LYS A 248 1.15 12.55 -14.70
CA LYS A 248 1.75 11.49 -15.55
C LYS A 248 1.19 10.11 -15.23
N LYS A 249 0.84 9.85 -13.97
CA LYS A 249 0.22 8.60 -13.50
C LYS A 249 -1.31 8.58 -13.64
N LYS A 250 -1.91 9.58 -14.29
CA LYS A 250 -3.36 9.72 -14.56
C LYS A 250 -4.21 9.65 -13.29
N LEU A 251 -3.70 10.19 -12.18
CA LEU A 251 -4.43 10.23 -10.91
C LEU A 251 -4.95 11.65 -10.66
N SER A 252 -6.27 11.84 -10.71
CA SER A 252 -6.89 13.08 -10.25
C SER A 252 -6.91 13.12 -8.72
N VAL A 253 -6.45 14.23 -8.13
CA VAL A 253 -6.43 14.46 -6.68
C VAL A 253 -7.05 15.83 -6.39
N LEU A 254 -7.64 16.01 -5.21
CA LEU A 254 -8.22 17.28 -4.77
C LEU A 254 -7.15 18.28 -4.37
N SER A 255 -6.15 17.80 -3.62
CA SER A 255 -5.05 18.59 -3.12
C SER A 255 -3.82 17.71 -2.88
N VAL A 256 -2.65 18.35 -2.87
CA VAL A 256 -1.35 17.74 -2.61
C VAL A 256 -0.73 18.41 -1.40
N HIS A 257 -0.29 17.62 -0.42
CA HIS A 257 0.33 18.12 0.80
C HIS A 257 1.70 17.49 1.02
N LEU A 258 2.72 18.33 1.20
CA LEU A 258 4.05 17.92 1.62
C LEU A 258 4.09 17.89 3.16
N THR A 259 4.38 16.72 3.75
CA THR A 259 4.24 16.51 5.19
C THR A 259 5.40 15.77 5.82
N SER A 260 5.66 16.08 7.09
CA SER A 260 6.50 15.29 7.97
C SER A 260 5.75 14.93 9.25
N SER A 261 5.58 13.63 9.49
CA SER A 261 4.98 13.14 10.73
C SER A 261 5.88 13.39 11.95
N LYS A 262 7.20 13.52 11.74
CA LYS A 262 8.19 13.73 12.82
C LYS A 262 8.20 15.17 13.30
N SER A 263 8.25 16.13 12.37
CA SER A 263 8.24 17.57 12.69
C SER A 263 6.85 18.19 12.71
N LEU A 264 5.80 17.45 12.35
CA LEU A 264 4.40 17.90 12.19
C LEU A 264 4.19 18.95 11.09
N VAL A 265 5.21 19.20 10.26
CA VAL A 265 5.12 20.12 9.12
C VAL A 265 4.07 19.62 8.13
N GLY A 266 3.24 20.54 7.63
CA GLY A 266 2.19 20.27 6.63
C GLY A 266 0.94 19.54 7.15
N ILE A 267 0.99 18.95 8.36
CA ILE A 267 -0.13 18.17 8.91
C ILE A 267 -1.38 19.03 9.13
N THR A 268 -1.22 20.27 9.57
CA THR A 268 -2.35 21.19 9.81
C THR A 268 -3.15 21.50 8.53
N GLY A 269 -2.45 21.61 7.39
CA GLY A 269 -3.10 21.78 6.08
C GLY A 269 -3.95 20.57 5.72
N VAL A 270 -3.40 19.37 5.93
CA VAL A 270 -4.14 18.11 5.69
C VAL A 270 -5.35 17.98 6.61
N VAL A 271 -5.24 18.33 7.90
CA VAL A 271 -6.39 18.32 8.83
C VAL A 271 -7.50 19.23 8.32
N SER A 272 -7.15 20.43 7.86
CA SER A 272 -8.12 21.43 7.37
C SER A 272 -8.84 20.93 6.12
N ASP A 273 -8.11 20.37 5.16
CA ASP A 273 -8.69 19.79 3.94
C ASP A 273 -9.56 18.56 4.24
N ILE A 274 -9.14 17.70 5.17
CA ILE A 274 -9.96 16.57 5.61
C ILE A 274 -11.26 17.08 6.22
N GLN A 275 -11.21 18.05 7.13
CA GLN A 275 -12.42 18.60 7.75
C GLN A 275 -13.38 19.21 6.72
N LYS A 276 -12.84 19.93 5.72
CA LYS A 276 -13.60 20.54 4.64
C LYS A 276 -14.22 19.51 3.69
N GLU A 277 -13.46 18.49 3.28
CA GLU A 277 -13.86 17.55 2.22
C GLU A 277 -14.52 16.27 2.74
N LYS A 278 -14.46 16.02 4.05
CA LYS A 278 -15.12 14.88 4.68
C LYS A 278 -16.61 14.88 4.38
N LYS A 279 -17.33 15.98 4.59
CA LYS A 279 -18.76 16.14 4.23
C LYS A 279 -19.62 14.91 4.65
N GLY A 280 -19.37 14.38 5.86
CA GLY A 280 -20.04 13.20 6.40
C GLY A 280 -19.55 11.82 5.92
N ARG A 281 -18.47 11.76 5.13
CA ARG A 281 -17.82 10.52 4.66
C ARG A 281 -16.90 9.91 5.71
N ASP A 282 -16.63 8.62 5.59
CA ASP A 282 -15.53 7.97 6.30
C ASP A 282 -14.19 8.31 5.62
N VAL A 283 -13.13 8.44 6.41
CA VAL A 283 -11.79 8.81 5.92
C VAL A 283 -10.91 7.58 5.92
N TYR A 284 -10.46 7.15 4.74
CA TYR A 284 -9.60 5.99 4.59
C TYR A 284 -8.17 6.40 4.29
N ILE A 285 -7.23 5.92 5.09
CA ILE A 285 -5.79 6.15 4.88
C ILE A 285 -5.21 4.98 4.11
N LEU A 286 -4.76 5.24 2.88
CA LEU A 286 -4.20 4.24 1.98
C LEU A 286 -2.74 4.56 1.67
N GLY A 287 -1.91 3.53 1.50
CA GLY A 287 -0.51 3.70 1.11
C GLY A 287 0.28 2.42 1.21
N SER A 288 1.46 2.38 0.60
CA SER A 288 2.35 1.22 0.66
C SER A 288 2.84 0.94 2.09
N ALA A 289 3.39 -0.25 2.31
CA ALA A 289 4.14 -0.56 3.52
C ALA A 289 5.33 0.42 3.67
N ASN A 290 5.67 0.81 4.89
CA ASN A 290 6.79 1.72 5.22
C ASN A 290 6.70 3.17 4.69
N VAL A 291 5.57 3.57 4.10
CA VAL A 291 5.30 4.98 3.72
C VAL A 291 5.13 5.90 4.94
N GLY A 292 4.85 5.33 6.12
CA GLY A 292 4.63 6.09 7.36
C GLY A 292 3.16 6.32 7.75
N LYS A 293 2.22 5.45 7.33
CA LYS A 293 0.79 5.55 7.70
C LYS A 293 0.56 5.70 9.21
N SER A 294 1.06 4.77 10.02
CA SER A 294 0.90 4.81 11.48
C SER A 294 1.55 6.05 12.13
N ALA A 295 2.66 6.53 11.54
CA ALA A 295 3.31 7.78 11.94
C ALA A 295 2.44 9.00 11.63
N PHE A 296 1.91 9.06 10.41
CA PHE A 296 0.99 10.11 9.97
C PHE A 296 -0.30 10.13 10.79
N ILE A 297 -0.91 8.98 11.09
CA ILE A 297 -2.11 8.90 11.95
C ILE A 297 -1.84 9.46 13.33
N SER A 298 -0.72 9.08 13.95
CA SER A 298 -0.37 9.63 15.27
C SER A 298 -0.13 11.13 15.23
N ALA A 299 0.48 11.65 14.16
CA ALA A 299 0.68 13.08 13.96
C ALA A 299 -0.67 13.81 13.75
N LEU A 300 -1.53 13.26 12.89
CA LEU A 300 -2.86 13.78 12.59
C LEU A 300 -3.72 13.88 13.86
N LEU A 301 -3.80 12.80 14.65
CA LEU A 301 -4.54 12.76 15.92
C LEU A 301 -3.96 13.75 16.95
N LYS A 302 -2.63 13.92 16.98
CA LYS A 302 -1.98 14.90 17.88
C LYS A 302 -2.39 16.34 17.53
N THR A 303 -2.42 16.68 16.25
CA THR A 303 -2.83 18.02 15.78
C THR A 303 -4.33 18.24 15.98
N MET A 304 -5.16 17.24 15.68
CA MET A 304 -6.62 17.33 15.86
C MET A 304 -7.04 17.43 17.32
N ALA A 305 -6.33 16.75 18.24
CA ALA A 305 -6.63 16.75 19.66
C ALA A 305 -6.57 18.13 20.33
N GLN A 306 -5.96 19.13 19.68
CA GLN A 306 -5.97 20.51 20.18
C GLN A 306 -7.35 21.17 20.07
N ARG A 307 -8.20 20.68 19.14
CA ARG A 307 -9.51 21.28 18.83
C ARG A 307 -10.66 20.30 19.02
N ASP A 308 -10.41 19.01 18.88
CA ASP A 308 -11.44 17.96 18.91
C ASP A 308 -11.20 16.99 20.10
N PRO A 309 -12.06 16.99 21.14
CA PRO A 309 -11.97 16.04 22.24
C PRO A 309 -12.11 14.56 21.83
N ALA A 310 -12.82 14.24 20.74
CA ALA A 310 -12.86 12.86 20.22
C ALA A 310 -11.47 12.42 19.73
N ALA A 311 -10.77 13.30 19.02
CA ALA A 311 -9.38 13.05 18.63
C ALA A 311 -8.45 12.93 19.84
N ALA A 312 -8.69 13.72 20.90
CA ALA A 312 -7.92 13.62 22.15
C ALA A 312 -8.09 12.26 22.83
N ALA A 313 -9.32 11.73 22.90
CA ALA A 313 -9.59 10.39 23.42
C ALA A 313 -8.97 9.29 22.55
N ALA A 314 -9.03 9.43 21.22
CA ALA A 314 -8.48 8.49 20.26
C ALA A 314 -6.95 8.32 20.36
N ARG A 315 -6.22 9.29 20.92
CA ARG A 315 -4.76 9.20 21.12
C ARG A 315 -4.32 8.03 22.01
N LYS A 316 -5.20 7.56 22.89
CA LYS A 316 -4.90 6.47 23.83
C LYS A 316 -4.71 5.13 23.11
N TYR A 317 -5.42 4.91 22.00
CA TYR A 317 -5.45 3.65 21.26
C TYR A 317 -5.03 3.86 19.80
N LYS A 318 -3.82 4.39 19.61
CA LYS A 318 -3.25 4.65 18.28
C LYS A 318 -2.61 3.40 17.66
N PRO A 319 -2.56 3.30 16.32
CA PRO A 319 -1.85 2.24 15.63
C PRO A 319 -0.36 2.19 16.00
N ILE A 320 0.21 0.99 16.00
CA ILE A 320 1.63 0.78 16.33
C ILE A 320 2.52 1.21 15.15
N GLN A 321 3.67 1.81 15.48
CA GLN A 321 4.67 2.29 14.54
C GLN A 321 5.90 1.39 14.60
N SER A 322 6.44 1.01 13.44
CA SER A 322 7.71 0.30 13.32
C SER A 322 8.32 0.55 11.94
N ALA A 323 9.63 0.33 11.82
CA ALA A 323 10.34 0.39 10.55
C ALA A 323 10.22 -0.92 9.74
N VAL A 324 9.85 -2.04 10.39
CA VAL A 324 9.56 -3.28 9.68
C VAL A 324 8.16 -3.26 9.05
N PRO A 325 8.01 -3.79 7.81
CA PRO A 325 6.70 -3.96 7.18
C PRO A 325 5.74 -4.83 8.01
N GLY A 326 4.44 -4.51 7.91
CA GLY A 326 3.37 -5.34 8.45
C GLY A 326 2.88 -4.98 9.86
N THR A 327 3.09 -3.74 10.30
CA THR A 327 2.55 -3.22 11.58
C THR A 327 1.02 -3.30 11.64
N THR A 328 0.34 -2.96 10.54
CA THR A 328 -1.12 -3.02 10.39
C THR A 328 -1.50 -4.20 9.49
N LEU A 329 -2.23 -5.18 10.03
CA LEU A 329 -2.71 -6.39 9.33
C LEU A 329 -4.20 -6.35 9.00
N GLY A 330 -5.00 -5.69 9.82
CA GLY A 330 -6.42 -5.46 9.61
C GLY A 330 -6.77 -3.98 9.61
N PRO A 331 -7.94 -3.59 9.07
CA PRO A 331 -8.40 -2.21 9.14
C PRO A 331 -8.64 -1.79 10.60
N ILE A 332 -8.08 -0.65 11.01
CA ILE A 332 -8.26 -0.11 12.37
C ILE A 332 -9.18 1.10 12.27
N GLN A 333 -10.34 1.02 12.92
CA GLN A 333 -11.30 2.12 12.98
C GLN A 333 -11.01 3.00 14.19
N ILE A 334 -10.86 4.29 13.96
CA ILE A 334 -10.54 5.30 14.96
C ILE A 334 -11.66 6.36 14.94
N ASP A 335 -12.32 6.52 16.06
CA ASP A 335 -13.35 7.54 16.27
C ASP A 335 -12.68 8.89 16.56
N ALA A 336 -12.18 9.54 15.51
CA ALA A 336 -11.35 10.74 15.59
C ALA A 336 -12.12 12.06 15.43
N PHE A 337 -13.44 12.03 15.20
CA PHE A 337 -14.22 13.19 14.81
C PHE A 337 -15.54 13.28 15.60
N LEU A 338 -15.88 14.46 16.09
CA LEU A 338 -17.17 14.72 16.78
C LEU A 338 -18.42 14.63 15.89
N GLY A 339 -18.31 14.98 14.60
CA GLY A 339 -19.45 15.09 13.66
C GLY A 339 -19.87 13.79 12.96
N GLY A 340 -19.55 12.63 13.53
CA GLY A 340 -19.76 11.32 12.89
C GLY A 340 -18.77 11.03 11.76
N GLY A 341 -18.75 9.78 11.27
CA GLY A 341 -17.78 9.26 10.29
C GLY A 341 -16.40 8.96 10.90
N LYS A 342 -15.77 7.86 10.49
CA LYS A 342 -14.59 7.28 11.13
C LYS A 342 -13.31 7.53 10.35
N LEU A 343 -12.17 7.52 11.06
CA LEU A 343 -10.85 7.44 10.44
C LEU A 343 -10.43 5.96 10.39
N ILE A 344 -10.11 5.46 9.21
CA ILE A 344 -9.83 4.04 9.00
C ILE A 344 -8.40 3.89 8.51
N ASP A 345 -7.53 3.33 9.37
CA ASP A 345 -6.20 2.87 8.95
C ASP A 345 -6.37 1.58 8.17
N THR A 346 -5.71 1.49 7.02
CA THR A 346 -5.73 0.27 6.20
C THR A 346 -4.36 -0.39 6.19
N PRO A 347 -4.30 -1.73 6.08
CA PRO A 347 -3.05 -2.45 5.92
C PRO A 347 -2.23 -1.88 4.76
N GLY A 348 -0.92 -1.71 4.98
CA GLY A 348 -0.03 -1.21 3.95
C GLY A 348 0.13 -2.18 2.80
N VAL A 349 -0.02 -1.70 1.56
CA VAL A 349 0.24 -2.55 0.39
C VAL A 349 1.73 -2.88 0.34
N HIS A 350 2.07 -4.16 0.45
CA HIS A 350 3.42 -4.62 0.17
C HIS A 350 3.63 -4.62 -1.34
N LEU A 351 4.59 -3.84 -1.81
CA LEU A 351 4.90 -3.68 -3.22
C LEU A 351 6.27 -4.32 -3.47
N HIS A 352 6.29 -5.43 -4.21
CA HIS A 352 7.48 -6.24 -4.45
C HIS A 352 8.65 -5.48 -5.11
N HIS A 353 8.36 -4.38 -5.81
CA HIS A 353 9.36 -3.55 -6.47
C HIS A 353 10.00 -2.48 -5.57
N ARG A 354 9.58 -2.36 -4.29
CA ARG A 354 10.22 -1.45 -3.34
C ARG A 354 11.50 -2.07 -2.80
N GLN A 355 12.52 -1.24 -2.60
CA GLN A 355 13.77 -1.68 -1.96
C GLN A 355 13.51 -2.34 -0.59
N ALA A 356 12.61 -1.76 0.20
CA ALA A 356 12.24 -2.32 1.51
C ALA A 356 11.55 -3.71 1.46
N ALA A 357 11.14 -4.17 0.27
CA ALA A 357 10.61 -5.52 0.07
C ALA A 357 11.72 -6.54 -0.23
N VAL A 358 12.84 -6.09 -0.80
CA VAL A 358 13.95 -6.97 -1.25
C VAL A 358 14.99 -7.16 -0.15
N VAL A 359 15.07 -6.23 0.82
CA VAL A 359 16.10 -6.20 1.86
C VAL A 359 15.67 -7.00 3.09
N HIS A 360 16.57 -7.80 3.66
CA HIS A 360 16.37 -8.52 4.92
C HIS A 360 16.00 -7.59 6.08
N SER A 361 15.17 -8.07 7.01
CA SER A 361 14.63 -7.22 8.07
C SER A 361 15.65 -6.61 9.02
N GLU A 362 16.79 -7.26 9.16
CA GLU A 362 17.90 -6.84 10.00
C GLU A 362 18.64 -5.64 9.40
N ASP A 363 18.66 -5.52 8.06
CA ASP A 363 19.33 -4.45 7.32
C ASP A 363 18.41 -3.25 7.04
N LEU A 364 17.09 -3.47 7.06
CA LEU A 364 16.09 -2.40 6.88
C LEU A 364 16.33 -1.16 7.77
N PRO A 365 16.70 -1.27 9.06
CA PRO A 365 16.95 -0.13 9.92
C PRO A 365 18.20 0.68 9.55
N VAL A 366 19.15 0.06 8.82
CA VAL A 366 20.38 0.70 8.34
C VAL A 366 20.09 1.47 7.05
N LEU A 367 19.32 0.87 6.14
CA LEU A 367 18.94 1.51 4.89
C LEU A 367 17.84 2.57 5.05
N ALA A 368 17.03 2.50 6.11
CA ALA A 368 15.99 3.49 6.35
C ALA A 368 16.60 4.83 6.83
N PRO A 369 16.50 5.91 6.05
CA PRO A 369 17.04 7.21 6.45
C PRO A 369 16.36 7.72 7.74
N ARG A 370 17.17 7.94 8.78
CA ARG A 370 16.70 8.41 10.11
C ARG A 370 16.83 9.92 10.30
N SER A 371 17.71 10.51 9.51
CA SER A 371 18.07 11.91 9.51
C SER A 371 18.08 12.45 8.09
N ARG A 372 18.17 13.77 8.00
CA ARG A 372 18.19 14.49 6.73
C ARG A 372 19.30 13.96 5.82
N LEU A 373 18.95 13.68 4.57
CA LEU A 373 19.89 13.27 3.53
C LEU A 373 20.88 14.40 3.26
N ARG A 374 22.15 14.03 3.09
CA ARG A 374 23.24 14.94 2.76
C ARG A 374 23.76 14.60 1.38
N GLY A 375 23.82 15.59 0.50
CA GLY A 375 24.48 15.42 -0.79
C GLY A 375 25.97 15.18 -0.57
N GLN A 376 26.50 14.09 -1.11
CA GLN A 376 27.94 13.87 -1.21
C GLN A 376 28.37 14.12 -2.66
N PRO A 377 29.24 15.11 -2.91
CA PRO A 377 29.78 15.31 -4.24
C PRO A 377 30.72 14.16 -4.59
N PHE A 378 30.46 13.48 -5.70
CA PHE A 378 31.36 12.46 -6.24
C PHE A 378 32.20 13.08 -7.37
N PRO A 379 33.54 13.06 -7.29
CA PRO A 379 34.38 13.53 -8.37
C PRO A 379 34.24 12.60 -9.59
N VAL A 380 33.89 13.18 -10.74
CA VAL A 380 33.57 12.47 -11.99
C VAL A 380 34.76 11.67 -12.55
N TYR A 381 35.98 11.95 -12.10
CA TYR A 381 37.22 11.30 -12.55
C TYR A 381 37.38 9.81 -12.14
N ALA A 382 36.46 9.27 -11.33
CA ALA A 382 36.56 7.91 -10.79
C ALA A 382 35.57 6.90 -11.39
N LEU A 383 34.78 7.25 -12.41
CA LEU A 383 33.77 6.35 -12.98
C LEU A 383 34.14 5.90 -14.41
N PRO A 384 34.20 4.59 -14.69
CA PRO A 384 34.30 4.11 -16.06
C PRO A 384 33.08 4.57 -16.87
N ILE A 385 33.33 5.03 -18.10
CA ILE A 385 32.38 5.70 -19.02
C ILE A 385 31.11 4.88 -19.29
N SER A 386 31.10 3.58 -19.01
CA SER A 386 29.93 2.69 -19.11
C SER A 386 28.81 3.00 -18.11
N LEU A 387 29.09 3.68 -16.99
CA LEU A 387 28.08 4.07 -15.99
C LEU A 387 27.45 5.45 -16.26
N LEU A 388 28.05 6.28 -17.12
CA LEU A 388 27.59 7.66 -17.36
C LEU A 388 26.30 7.78 -18.20
N ARG A 389 25.87 6.72 -18.91
CA ARG A 389 24.64 6.78 -19.72
C ARG A 389 23.34 6.68 -18.90
N CYS A 390 23.40 6.41 -17.59
CA CYS A 390 22.20 6.22 -16.77
C CYS A 390 21.86 7.41 -15.85
N THR A 391 22.66 8.47 -15.82
CA THR A 391 22.69 9.44 -14.71
C THR A 391 22.26 10.87 -15.08
N ILE A 392 21.34 11.07 -16.04
CA ILE A 392 20.81 12.42 -16.36
C ILE A 392 19.30 12.57 -16.03
N SER A 393 18.66 11.62 -15.36
CA SER A 393 17.24 11.80 -14.98
C SER A 393 16.82 11.30 -13.60
N ASN A 394 17.72 10.77 -12.79
CA ASN A 394 17.38 10.36 -11.43
C ASN A 394 18.51 10.73 -10.49
N ILE A 395 18.17 11.43 -9.41
CA ILE A 395 18.98 11.48 -8.19
C ILE A 395 19.24 10.02 -7.81
N LEU A 396 20.47 9.56 -7.99
CA LEU A 396 20.90 8.25 -7.53
C LEU A 396 21.07 8.36 -6.01
N ILE A 397 20.04 7.97 -5.26
CA ILE A 397 20.18 7.73 -3.81
C ILE A 397 20.94 6.41 -3.68
N VAL A 398 22.26 6.50 -3.59
CA VAL A 398 23.12 5.37 -3.20
C VAL A 398 22.99 5.25 -1.68
N PHE A 399 22.48 4.12 -1.21
CA PHE A 399 22.52 3.73 0.20
C PHE A 399 23.82 3.01 0.53
#